data_AF-J3CBF3-F1
#
_entry.id   AF-J3CBF3-F1
#
_cell.length_a   1.000
_cell.length_b   1.000
_cell.length_c   1.000
_cell.angle_alpha   90.00
_cell.angle_beta   90.00
_cell.angle_gamma   90.00
#
_symmetry.space_group_name_H-M   'P 1'
#
loop_
_entity.id
_entity.type
_entity.pdbx_description
1 polymer ?
#
loop_
_entity_poly.entity_id
_entity_poly.type
_entity_poly.pdbx_seq_one_letter_code
_entity_poly.pdbx_strand_id
1 'polypeptide(L)'
;MDSLSTSTSTGLSTATSGISSLSTGLSTTNSSLSSLSTSTSSGLSTSFSGIGSLSTGLSTTNSNLSTLSSSVSTIYNTGTKYFHTNSTGADSQALGADSVAIGQNAISNGNASVALGLNAQTNVANSVALGAGSVANVGALTNYTAFGLAAPQTSSGEVNVGNRQITGVAPGSAPQDAVNVSQLSTTAGSLSTGLSTTNSNVASLSTSTSTGLSTATSGITSLSTALSTAGSGLDSLSTGLSTTNSTVASLSTSTSTGLSTATSSIGSLSTSTSTG
;
A
#
# COMPACT_ATOMS: atom_id res chain seq x y z
N MET A 1 -59.24 -118.80 49.72
CA MET A 1 -59.36 -117.39 50.16
C MET A 1 -58.00 -116.69 50.12
N ASP A 2 -56.91 -117.36 50.51
CA ASP A 2 -55.57 -116.76 50.60
C ASP A 2 -54.93 -116.37 49.25
N SER A 3 -55.11 -117.18 48.19
CA SER A 3 -54.58 -116.87 46.86
C SER A 3 -55.23 -115.63 46.23
N LEU A 4 -56.55 -115.48 46.39
CA LEU A 4 -57.30 -114.33 45.91
C LEU A 4 -56.90 -113.05 46.67
N SER A 5 -56.68 -113.12 47.98
CA SER A 5 -56.18 -112.00 48.81
C SER A 5 -54.75 -111.58 48.44
N THR A 6 -53.90 -112.54 48.08
CA THR A 6 -52.52 -112.27 47.66
C THR A 6 -52.47 -111.66 46.25
N SER A 7 -53.28 -112.14 45.31
CA SER A 7 -53.38 -111.55 43.97
C SER A 7 -54.03 -110.15 43.97
N THR A 8 -55.03 -109.90 44.83
CA THR A 8 -55.61 -108.56 44.95
C THR A 8 -54.67 -107.58 45.64
N SER A 9 -53.91 -108.01 46.65
CA SER A 9 -52.92 -107.15 47.33
C SER A 9 -51.71 -106.83 46.46
N THR A 10 -51.21 -107.79 45.67
CA THR A 10 -50.12 -107.57 44.70
C THR A 10 -50.58 -106.74 43.50
N GLY A 11 -51.80 -106.93 43.01
CA GLY A 11 -52.41 -106.08 41.99
C GLY A 11 -52.60 -104.64 42.47
N LEU A 12 -53.10 -104.47 43.71
CA LEU A 12 -53.27 -103.16 44.33
C LEU A 12 -51.94 -102.47 44.64
N SER A 13 -50.92 -103.21 45.08
CA SER A 13 -49.58 -102.64 45.31
C SER A 13 -48.91 -102.21 44.00
N THR A 14 -49.02 -103.01 42.95
CA THR A 14 -48.52 -102.66 41.60
C THR A 14 -49.24 -101.42 41.06
N ALA A 15 -50.57 -101.34 41.23
CA ALA A 15 -51.34 -100.15 40.87
C ALA A 15 -50.91 -98.93 41.69
N THR A 16 -50.67 -99.09 43.00
CA THR A 16 -50.19 -98.02 43.88
C THR A 16 -48.79 -97.52 43.49
N SER A 17 -47.87 -98.42 43.15
CA SER A 17 -46.53 -98.06 42.64
C SER A 17 -46.59 -97.37 41.27
N GLY A 18 -47.50 -97.79 40.40
CA GLY A 18 -47.77 -97.13 39.12
C GLY A 18 -48.33 -95.71 39.30
N ILE A 19 -49.29 -95.53 40.21
CA ILE A 19 -49.85 -94.22 40.58
C ILE A 19 -48.77 -93.32 41.21
N SER A 20 -47.92 -93.87 42.08
CA SER A 20 -46.81 -93.13 42.69
C SER A 20 -45.79 -92.68 41.64
N SER A 21 -45.43 -93.53 40.67
CA SER A 21 -44.52 -93.19 39.57
C SER A 21 -45.13 -92.16 38.61
N LEU A 22 -46.43 -92.25 38.36
CA LEU A 22 -47.15 -91.24 37.58
C LEU A 22 -47.21 -89.90 38.33
N SER A 23 -47.38 -89.92 39.65
CA SER A 23 -47.36 -88.72 40.49
C SER A 23 -45.98 -88.04 40.51
N THR A 24 -44.90 -88.82 40.64
CA THR A 24 -43.54 -88.27 40.55
C THR A 24 -43.23 -87.77 39.15
N GLY A 25 -43.62 -88.51 38.10
CA GLY A 25 -43.47 -88.08 36.70
C GLY A 25 -44.27 -86.82 36.36
N LEU A 26 -45.47 -86.68 36.91
CA LEU A 26 -46.27 -85.47 36.79
C LEU A 26 -45.63 -84.30 37.57
N SER A 27 -45.11 -84.57 38.76
CA SER A 27 -44.43 -83.57 39.59
C SER A 27 -43.16 -83.04 38.90
N THR A 28 -42.33 -83.92 38.31
CA THR A 28 -41.16 -83.51 37.54
C THR A 28 -41.56 -82.74 36.29
N THR A 29 -42.60 -83.17 35.57
CA THR A 29 -43.15 -82.43 34.42
C THR A 29 -43.59 -81.01 34.84
N ASN A 30 -44.29 -80.90 35.98
CA ASN A 30 -44.73 -79.61 36.52
C ASN A 30 -43.55 -78.71 36.92
N SER A 31 -42.51 -79.27 37.57
CA SER A 31 -41.28 -78.54 37.90
C SER A 31 -40.56 -78.06 36.64
N SER A 32 -40.39 -78.91 35.62
CA SER A 32 -39.76 -78.55 34.36
C SER A 32 -40.55 -77.46 33.61
N LEU A 33 -41.88 -77.52 33.61
CA LEU A 33 -42.73 -76.49 33.02
C LEU A 33 -42.59 -75.15 33.77
N SER A 34 -42.55 -75.18 35.11
CA SER A 34 -42.35 -73.98 35.94
C SER A 34 -40.97 -73.35 35.68
N SER A 35 -39.91 -74.16 35.61
CA SER A 35 -38.57 -73.68 35.25
C SER A 35 -38.55 -73.09 33.85
N LEU A 36 -39.15 -73.77 32.86
CA LEU A 36 -39.24 -73.26 31.49
C LEU A 36 -40.00 -71.93 31.44
N SER A 37 -41.13 -71.80 32.12
CA SER A 37 -41.90 -70.55 32.21
C SER A 37 -41.09 -69.41 32.86
N THR A 38 -40.32 -69.74 33.90
CA THR A 38 -39.46 -68.76 34.58
C THR A 38 -38.29 -68.33 33.69
N SER A 39 -37.64 -69.27 33.00
CA SER A 39 -36.55 -68.99 32.07
C SER A 39 -37.01 -68.19 30.85
N THR A 40 -38.17 -68.53 30.27
CA THR A 40 -38.71 -67.81 29.10
C THR A 40 -39.16 -66.40 29.48
N SER A 41 -39.85 -66.23 30.61
CA SER A 41 -40.23 -64.90 31.11
C SER A 41 -39.02 -64.03 31.40
N SER A 42 -38.01 -64.57 32.09
CA SER A 42 -36.76 -63.84 32.38
C SER A 42 -36.00 -63.46 31.10
N GLY A 43 -35.86 -64.39 30.15
CA GLY A 43 -35.20 -64.14 28.86
C GLY A 43 -35.95 -63.13 27.98
N LEU A 44 -37.28 -63.13 28.05
CA LEU A 44 -38.10 -62.13 27.37
C LEU A 44 -37.96 -60.76 28.05
N SER A 45 -37.96 -60.69 29.38
CA SER A 45 -37.76 -59.44 30.13
C SER A 45 -36.39 -58.81 29.88
N THR A 46 -35.31 -59.60 29.81
CA THR A 46 -33.97 -59.10 29.48
C THR A 46 -33.91 -58.61 28.04
N SER A 47 -34.52 -59.34 27.09
CA SER A 47 -34.60 -58.92 25.69
C SER A 47 -35.39 -57.61 25.53
N PHE A 48 -36.53 -57.47 26.20
CA PHE A 48 -37.34 -56.24 26.19
C PHE A 48 -36.57 -55.07 26.79
N SER A 49 -35.80 -55.31 27.86
CA SER A 49 -34.94 -54.29 28.47
C SER A 49 -33.82 -53.85 27.51
N GLY A 50 -33.16 -54.80 26.83
CA GLY A 50 -32.12 -54.51 25.84
C GLY A 50 -32.66 -53.74 24.62
N ILE A 51 -33.84 -54.12 24.11
CA ILE A 51 -34.55 -53.38 23.07
C ILE A 51 -34.90 -51.97 23.56
N GLY A 52 -35.34 -51.83 24.81
CA GLY A 52 -35.60 -50.54 25.44
C GLY A 52 -34.35 -49.64 25.47
N SER A 53 -33.22 -50.16 25.92
CA SER A 53 -31.93 -49.43 25.92
C SER A 53 -31.46 -49.07 24.51
N LEU A 54 -31.65 -49.96 23.53
CA LEU A 54 -31.32 -49.66 22.14
C LEU A 54 -32.25 -48.58 21.58
N SER A 55 -33.54 -48.61 21.92
CA SER A 55 -34.52 -47.60 21.51
C SER A 55 -34.16 -46.22 22.07
N THR A 56 -33.77 -46.14 23.34
CA THR A 56 -33.36 -44.86 23.95
C THR A 56 -32.03 -44.35 23.37
N GLY A 57 -31.07 -45.25 23.15
CA GLY A 57 -29.81 -44.93 22.48
C GLY A 57 -30.03 -44.40 21.06
N LEU A 58 -30.87 -45.07 20.28
CA LEU A 58 -31.22 -44.66 18.92
C LEU A 58 -31.94 -43.30 18.90
N SER A 59 -32.86 -43.06 19.83
CA SER A 59 -33.53 -41.76 19.97
C SER A 59 -32.52 -40.64 20.24
N THR A 60 -31.54 -40.89 21.12
CA THR A 60 -30.48 -39.91 21.43
C THR A 60 -29.61 -39.62 20.21
N THR A 61 -29.21 -40.65 19.47
CA THR A 61 -28.47 -40.50 18.21
C THR A 61 -29.25 -39.67 17.19
N ASN A 62 -30.56 -39.94 17.04
CA ASN A 62 -31.41 -39.18 16.13
C ASN A 62 -31.51 -37.71 16.53
N SER A 63 -31.65 -37.40 17.83
CA SER A 63 -31.64 -36.01 18.32
C SER A 63 -30.31 -35.30 18.04
N ASN A 64 -29.18 -35.96 18.26
CA ASN A 64 -27.86 -35.40 17.97
C ASN A 64 -27.66 -35.13 16.47
N LEU A 65 -28.11 -36.06 15.61
CA LEU A 65 -28.06 -35.89 14.15
C LEU A 65 -28.93 -34.71 13.70
N SER A 66 -30.11 -34.53 14.29
CA SER A 66 -30.97 -33.38 14.00
C SER A 66 -30.28 -32.05 14.34
N THR A 67 -29.62 -31.97 15.49
CA THR A 67 -28.86 -30.77 15.90
C THR A 67 -27.69 -30.50 14.96
N LEU A 68 -26.97 -31.55 14.55
CA LEU A 68 -25.87 -31.43 13.60
C LEU A 68 -26.38 -30.96 12.23
N SER A 69 -27.50 -31.49 11.75
CA SER A 69 -28.14 -31.07 10.50
C SER A 69 -28.48 -29.58 10.51
N SER A 70 -29.06 -29.08 11.61
CA SER A 70 -29.35 -27.65 11.78
C SER A 70 -28.06 -26.81 11.78
N SER A 71 -27.00 -27.31 12.41
CA SER A 71 -25.70 -26.63 12.47
C SER A 71 -25.05 -26.53 11.08
N VAL A 72 -25.03 -27.63 10.31
CA VAL A 72 -24.52 -27.65 8.93
C VAL A 72 -25.34 -26.74 8.01
N SER A 73 -26.66 -26.75 8.13
CA SER A 73 -27.54 -25.84 7.40
C SER A 73 -27.22 -24.38 7.68
N THR A 74 -26.96 -24.05 8.95
CA THR A 74 -26.57 -22.69 9.36
C THR A 74 -25.23 -22.29 8.72
N ILE A 75 -24.24 -23.19 8.71
CA ILE A 75 -22.92 -22.96 8.09
C ILE A 75 -23.08 -22.66 6.59
N TYR A 76 -23.85 -23.47 5.88
CA TYR A 76 -24.01 -23.32 4.43
C TYR A 76 -24.74 -22.02 4.05
N ASN A 77 -25.77 -21.63 4.81
CA ASN A 77 -26.63 -20.50 4.45
C ASN A 77 -26.17 -19.15 5.05
N THR A 78 -25.50 -19.16 6.19
CA THR A 78 -25.18 -17.92 6.95
C THR A 78 -23.71 -17.80 7.34
N GLY A 79 -22.90 -18.81 7.04
CA GLY A 79 -21.49 -18.87 7.38
C GLY A 79 -21.23 -19.27 8.84
N THR A 80 -20.02 -18.98 9.30
CA THR A 80 -19.58 -19.23 10.69
C THR A 80 -19.31 -17.90 11.39
N LYS A 81 -19.15 -17.89 12.72
CA LYS A 81 -19.03 -16.67 13.55
C LYS A 81 -18.10 -15.56 13.02
N TYR A 82 -17.04 -15.92 12.29
CA TYR A 82 -16.04 -14.97 11.78
C TYR A 82 -15.97 -14.91 10.25
N PHE A 83 -16.69 -15.78 9.55
CA PHE A 83 -16.70 -15.85 8.09
C PHE A 83 -18.13 -15.81 7.59
N HIS A 84 -18.52 -14.64 7.09
CA HIS A 84 -19.86 -14.39 6.58
C HIS A 84 -19.79 -13.88 5.14
N THR A 85 -20.61 -14.48 4.28
CA THR A 85 -20.91 -13.95 2.96
C THR A 85 -22.42 -13.77 2.88
N ASN A 86 -22.91 -12.54 2.94
CA ASN A 86 -24.34 -12.26 2.84
C ASN A 86 -24.76 -12.30 1.37
N SER A 87 -25.24 -13.45 0.90
CA SER A 87 -25.54 -13.71 -0.50
C SER A 87 -26.51 -14.87 -0.68
N THR A 88 -27.30 -14.83 -1.76
CA THR A 88 -28.15 -15.94 -2.24
C THR A 88 -27.77 -16.46 -3.63
N GLY A 89 -26.72 -15.91 -4.25
CA GLY A 89 -26.29 -16.29 -5.60
C GLY A 89 -25.31 -17.47 -5.61
N ALA A 90 -24.73 -17.73 -6.78
CA ALA A 90 -23.88 -18.89 -7.03
C ALA A 90 -22.64 -18.93 -6.12
N ASP A 91 -22.16 -20.15 -5.90
CA ASP A 91 -20.97 -20.45 -5.09
C ASP A 91 -19.69 -19.89 -5.74
N SER A 92 -18.65 -19.79 -4.93
CA SER A 92 -17.29 -19.46 -5.34
C SER A 92 -16.60 -20.64 -6.04
N GLN A 93 -15.59 -20.35 -6.85
CA GLN A 93 -14.84 -21.35 -7.62
C GLN A 93 -13.34 -21.09 -7.48
N ALA A 94 -12.65 -21.93 -6.71
CA ALA A 94 -11.20 -21.97 -6.61
C ALA A 94 -10.64 -22.97 -7.63
N LEU A 95 -10.37 -22.49 -8.85
CA LEU A 95 -10.02 -23.34 -10.01
C LEU A 95 -8.51 -23.52 -10.19
N GLY A 96 -7.71 -22.55 -9.78
CA GLY A 96 -6.25 -22.67 -9.77
C GLY A 96 -5.75 -23.61 -8.68
N ALA A 97 -4.63 -24.28 -8.91
CA ALA A 97 -3.98 -25.10 -7.88
C ALA A 97 -3.63 -24.22 -6.67
N ASP A 98 -3.91 -24.70 -5.44
CA ASP A 98 -3.68 -23.96 -4.19
C ASP A 98 -4.35 -22.58 -4.11
N SER A 99 -5.44 -22.37 -4.86
CA SER A 99 -6.16 -21.10 -4.88
C SER A 99 -7.25 -21.01 -3.81
N VAL A 100 -7.65 -19.77 -3.51
CA VAL A 100 -8.76 -19.46 -2.59
C VAL A 100 -9.77 -18.59 -3.31
N ALA A 101 -11.05 -18.96 -3.22
CA ALA A 101 -12.17 -18.14 -3.69
C ALA A 101 -13.18 -17.97 -2.55
N ILE A 102 -13.56 -16.74 -2.23
CA ILE A 102 -14.49 -16.42 -1.14
C ILE A 102 -15.47 -15.35 -1.62
N GLY A 103 -16.77 -15.65 -1.54
CA GLY A 103 -17.85 -14.75 -1.94
C GLY A 103 -18.60 -15.24 -3.17
N GLN A 104 -19.81 -14.71 -3.36
CA GLN A 104 -20.68 -15.09 -4.47
C GLN A 104 -19.96 -14.93 -5.81
N ASN A 105 -19.96 -15.98 -6.63
CA ASN A 105 -19.38 -15.96 -7.97
C ASN A 105 -17.92 -15.46 -8.02
N ALA A 106 -17.18 -15.56 -6.91
CA ALA A 106 -15.75 -15.31 -6.89
C ALA A 106 -15.04 -16.43 -7.63
N ILE A 107 -14.11 -16.11 -8.54
CA ILE A 107 -13.43 -17.10 -9.38
C ILE A 107 -11.92 -16.90 -9.25
N SER A 108 -11.23 -17.87 -8.67
CA SER A 108 -9.78 -17.86 -8.57
C SER A 108 -9.17 -18.79 -9.63
N ASN A 109 -8.86 -18.28 -10.83
CA ASN A 109 -8.33 -19.10 -11.94
C ASN A 109 -6.81 -19.35 -11.83
N GLY A 110 -6.07 -18.42 -11.22
CA GLY A 110 -4.61 -18.51 -11.13
C GLY A 110 -4.14 -19.48 -10.05
N ASN A 111 -3.02 -20.17 -10.28
CA ASN A 111 -2.39 -20.98 -9.22
C ASN A 111 -1.94 -20.10 -8.05
N ALA A 112 -2.08 -20.59 -6.82
CA ALA A 112 -1.72 -19.89 -5.58
C ALA A 112 -2.29 -18.46 -5.50
N SER A 113 -3.50 -18.25 -6.02
CA SER A 113 -4.14 -16.94 -6.10
C SER A 113 -5.37 -16.85 -5.18
N VAL A 114 -5.78 -15.63 -4.85
CA VAL A 114 -6.89 -15.37 -3.93
C VAL A 114 -7.92 -14.43 -4.55
N ALA A 115 -9.14 -14.89 -4.76
CA ALA A 115 -10.29 -14.06 -5.14
C ALA A 115 -11.22 -13.88 -3.93
N LEU A 116 -11.32 -12.66 -3.41
CA LEU A 116 -12.12 -12.35 -2.21
C LEU A 116 -13.13 -11.23 -2.51
N GLY A 117 -14.41 -11.60 -2.63
CA GLY A 117 -15.53 -10.67 -2.84
C GLY A 117 -16.49 -11.13 -3.94
N LEU A 118 -17.70 -10.56 -3.95
CA LEU A 118 -18.70 -10.80 -5.00
C LEU A 118 -18.10 -10.55 -6.39
N ASN A 119 -18.10 -11.54 -7.27
CA ASN A 119 -17.52 -11.46 -8.62
C ASN A 119 -16.01 -11.09 -8.67
N ALA A 120 -15.26 -11.27 -7.56
CA ALA A 120 -13.82 -11.07 -7.61
C ALA A 120 -13.17 -12.15 -8.49
N GLN A 121 -12.18 -11.80 -9.31
CA GLN A 121 -11.55 -12.73 -10.23
C GLN A 121 -10.03 -12.60 -10.25
N THR A 122 -9.31 -13.71 -10.13
CA THR A 122 -7.87 -13.77 -10.45
C THR A 122 -7.70 -14.56 -11.74
N ASN A 123 -6.88 -14.06 -12.67
CA ASN A 123 -6.61 -14.73 -13.94
C ASN A 123 -5.15 -15.21 -14.09
N VAL A 124 -4.32 -14.89 -13.11
CA VAL A 124 -2.88 -15.11 -13.12
C VAL A 124 -2.41 -15.62 -11.76
N ALA A 125 -1.30 -16.37 -11.76
CA ALA A 125 -0.77 -16.99 -10.55
C ALA A 125 -0.29 -15.96 -9.51
N ASN A 126 -0.20 -16.37 -8.24
CA ASN A 126 0.36 -15.61 -7.12
C ASN A 126 -0.25 -14.22 -6.90
N SER A 127 -1.50 -14.00 -7.34
CA SER A 127 -2.14 -12.69 -7.31
C SER A 127 -3.41 -12.70 -6.46
N VAL A 128 -3.85 -11.53 -6.04
CA VAL A 128 -5.00 -11.34 -5.15
C VAL A 128 -5.96 -10.34 -5.76
N ALA A 129 -7.21 -10.74 -5.97
CA ALA A 129 -8.32 -9.84 -6.27
C ALA A 129 -9.12 -9.61 -4.99
N LEU A 130 -9.09 -8.39 -4.47
CA LEU A 130 -9.68 -8.02 -3.19
C LEU A 130 -10.83 -7.03 -3.36
N GLY A 131 -12.03 -7.44 -2.95
CA GLY A 131 -13.25 -6.67 -3.05
C GLY A 131 -14.12 -7.06 -4.26
N ALA A 132 -15.40 -6.68 -4.19
CA ALA A 132 -16.37 -7.05 -5.21
C ALA A 132 -16.00 -6.55 -6.62
N GLY A 133 -16.00 -7.43 -7.62
CA GLY A 133 -15.67 -7.12 -9.01
C GLY A 133 -14.21 -6.74 -9.25
N SER A 134 -13.32 -6.86 -8.26
CA SER A 134 -11.88 -6.68 -8.47
C SER A 134 -11.35 -7.81 -9.36
N VAL A 135 -10.46 -7.47 -10.30
CA VAL A 135 -9.89 -8.44 -11.23
C VAL A 135 -8.37 -8.31 -11.24
N ALA A 136 -7.66 -9.34 -10.80
CA ALA A 136 -6.20 -9.39 -10.84
C ALA A 136 -5.73 -10.09 -12.12
N ASN A 137 -5.07 -9.31 -12.99
CA ASN A 137 -4.62 -9.74 -14.32
C ASN A 137 -3.11 -9.60 -14.50
N VAL A 138 -2.42 -8.93 -13.57
CA VAL A 138 -0.98 -8.75 -13.62
C VAL A 138 -0.32 -9.79 -12.71
N GLY A 139 0.38 -10.74 -13.31
CA GLY A 139 1.08 -11.79 -12.57
C GLY A 139 2.40 -11.30 -11.97
N ALA A 140 3.28 -12.24 -11.63
CA ALA A 140 4.66 -11.91 -11.26
C ALA A 140 5.35 -11.15 -12.40
N LEU A 141 6.05 -10.07 -12.06
CA LEU A 141 6.82 -9.25 -12.98
C LEU A 141 8.29 -9.36 -12.64
N THR A 142 9.15 -9.46 -13.65
CA THR A 142 10.60 -9.41 -13.47
C THR A 142 11.20 -8.35 -14.39
N ASN A 143 12.26 -7.68 -13.91
CA ASN A 143 13.01 -6.66 -14.65
C ASN A 143 12.14 -5.51 -15.21
N TYR A 144 11.06 -5.12 -14.52
CA TYR A 144 10.24 -4.00 -14.96
C TYR A 144 10.81 -2.67 -14.45
N THR A 145 10.65 -1.61 -15.24
CA THR A 145 11.07 -0.26 -14.87
C THR A 145 9.97 0.41 -14.04
N ALA A 146 10.22 0.60 -12.76
CA ALA A 146 9.31 1.34 -11.89
C ALA A 146 9.57 2.85 -11.99
N PHE A 147 8.51 3.65 -11.85
CA PHE A 147 8.61 5.11 -11.91
C PHE A 147 9.57 5.63 -10.82
N GLY A 148 10.50 6.51 -11.22
CA GLY A 148 11.46 7.14 -10.30
C GLY A 148 12.57 6.23 -9.79
N LEU A 149 12.67 4.98 -10.26
CA LEU A 149 13.71 4.02 -9.86
C LEU A 149 14.59 3.66 -11.04
N ALA A 150 15.90 3.79 -10.87
CA ALA A 150 16.88 3.48 -11.91
C ALA A 150 17.13 1.97 -12.07
N ALA A 151 17.07 1.21 -10.97
CA ALA A 151 17.28 -0.23 -10.99
C ALA A 151 15.99 -0.99 -11.39
N PRO A 152 16.08 -2.04 -12.22
CA PRO A 152 14.94 -2.90 -12.52
C PRO A 152 14.34 -3.51 -11.27
N GLN A 153 13.01 -3.65 -11.25
CA GLN A 153 12.25 -4.18 -10.11
C GLN A 153 11.66 -5.56 -10.43
N THR A 154 11.27 -6.28 -9.38
CA THR A 154 10.59 -7.58 -9.45
C THR A 154 9.38 -7.56 -8.52
N SER A 155 8.27 -8.16 -8.94
CA SER A 155 7.08 -8.40 -8.11
C SER A 155 6.69 -9.88 -8.19
N SER A 156 6.25 -10.45 -7.06
CA SER A 156 5.74 -11.81 -6.99
C SER A 156 4.31 -11.95 -7.52
N GLY A 157 3.57 -10.84 -7.67
CA GLY A 157 2.18 -10.81 -8.14
C GLY A 157 1.50 -9.46 -7.92
N GLU A 158 0.22 -9.37 -8.25
CA GLU A 158 -0.62 -8.18 -8.04
C GLU A 158 -1.57 -8.37 -6.86
N VAL A 159 -1.80 -7.31 -6.08
CA VAL A 159 -2.99 -7.19 -5.23
C VAL A 159 -3.90 -6.12 -5.85
N ASN A 160 -4.94 -6.56 -6.56
CA ASN A 160 -5.91 -5.68 -7.20
C ASN A 160 -7.08 -5.40 -6.24
N VAL A 161 -7.24 -4.15 -5.81
CA VAL A 161 -8.33 -3.71 -4.93
C VAL A 161 -9.50 -3.04 -5.68
N GLY A 162 -9.43 -2.99 -7.01
CA GLY A 162 -10.29 -2.16 -7.86
C GLY A 162 -10.16 -0.66 -7.56
N ASN A 163 -11.19 0.13 -7.90
CA ASN A 163 -11.25 1.57 -7.63
C ASN A 163 -11.70 1.88 -6.20
N ARG A 164 -10.88 1.52 -5.20
CA ARG A 164 -11.18 1.71 -3.78
C ARG A 164 -10.11 2.52 -3.08
N GLN A 165 -10.51 3.26 -2.05
CA GLN A 165 -9.57 3.84 -1.09
C GLN A 165 -9.04 2.74 -0.16
N ILE A 166 -7.73 2.76 0.08
CA ILE A 166 -7.09 1.95 1.12
C ILE A 166 -6.89 2.88 2.33
N THR A 167 -7.76 2.78 3.34
CA THR A 167 -7.73 3.63 4.54
C THR A 167 -7.12 2.92 5.73
N GLY A 168 -6.68 3.66 6.76
CA GLY A 168 -6.04 3.07 7.94
C GLY A 168 -4.58 2.67 7.71
N VAL A 169 -3.97 3.12 6.60
CA VAL A 169 -2.56 2.90 6.29
C VAL A 169 -1.70 3.78 7.20
N ALA A 170 -0.98 3.15 8.13
CA ALA A 170 0.02 3.82 8.95
C ALA A 170 1.17 4.37 8.07
N PRO A 171 1.88 5.43 8.50
CA PRO A 171 3.04 5.93 7.76
C PRO A 171 4.09 4.82 7.55
N GLY A 172 4.53 4.65 6.30
CA GLY A 172 5.54 3.65 5.96
C GLY A 172 6.90 3.98 6.58
N SER A 173 7.60 2.94 7.04
CA SER A 173 8.89 3.03 7.74
C SER A 173 10.03 2.31 7.02
N ALA A 174 9.71 1.31 6.20
CA ALA A 174 10.63 0.56 5.36
C ALA A 174 10.42 0.88 3.86
N PRO A 175 11.40 0.59 2.97
CA PRO A 175 11.29 0.96 1.56
C PRO A 175 10.17 0.25 0.77
N GLN A 176 9.62 -0.85 1.31
CA GLN A 176 8.51 -1.59 0.69
C GLN A 176 7.14 -1.29 1.32
N ASP A 177 7.09 -0.41 2.31
CA ASP A 177 5.82 -0.01 2.94
C ASP A 177 5.02 0.91 2.03
N ALA A 178 3.69 0.84 2.12
CA ALA A 178 2.84 1.82 1.48
C ALA A 178 3.02 3.21 2.10
N VAL A 179 3.07 4.23 1.24
CA VAL A 179 3.12 5.64 1.66
C VAL A 179 1.69 6.16 1.80
N ASN A 180 1.38 6.82 2.93
CA ASN A 180 0.09 7.47 3.10
C ASN A 180 0.13 8.97 2.71
N VAL A 181 -1.05 9.60 2.64
CA VAL A 181 -1.19 11.01 2.21
C VAL A 181 -0.45 11.99 3.12
N SER A 182 -0.28 11.67 4.42
CA SER A 182 0.43 12.56 5.35
C SER A 182 1.91 12.68 5.00
N GLN A 183 2.57 11.57 4.67
CA GLN A 183 3.97 11.56 4.25
C GLN A 183 4.16 12.33 2.94
N LEU A 184 3.28 12.10 1.96
CA LEU A 184 3.31 12.82 0.68
C LEU A 184 3.12 14.33 0.88
N SER A 185 2.18 14.74 1.74
CA SER A 185 1.93 16.15 2.07
C SER A 185 3.15 16.81 2.72
N THR A 186 3.82 16.11 3.65
CA THR A 186 5.06 16.61 4.25
C THR A 186 6.14 16.83 3.20
N THR A 187 6.38 15.86 2.30
CA THR A 187 7.36 16.00 1.21
C THR A 187 7.00 17.15 0.27
N ALA A 188 5.72 17.27 -0.14
CA ALA A 188 5.25 18.36 -0.99
C ALA A 188 5.44 19.73 -0.31
N GLY A 189 5.19 19.83 0.99
CA GLY A 189 5.44 21.01 1.80
C GLY A 189 6.92 21.41 1.82
N SER A 190 7.82 20.46 2.09
CA SER A 190 9.28 20.70 2.08
C SER A 190 9.80 21.12 0.70
N LEU A 191 9.26 20.56 -0.38
CA LEU A 191 9.63 20.96 -1.73
C LEU A 191 9.15 22.39 -2.02
N SER A 192 7.93 22.74 -1.61
CA SER A 192 7.37 24.09 -1.78
C SER A 192 8.21 25.14 -1.04
N THR A 193 8.65 24.87 0.19
CA THR A 193 9.48 25.81 0.95
C THR A 193 10.88 25.94 0.35
N GLY A 194 11.48 24.82 -0.10
CA GLY A 194 12.76 24.82 -0.80
C GLY A 194 12.71 25.65 -2.09
N LEU A 195 11.69 25.44 -2.93
CA LEU A 195 11.52 26.21 -4.17
C LEU A 195 11.28 27.71 -3.91
N SER A 196 10.48 28.04 -2.90
CA SER A 196 10.25 29.44 -2.49
C SER A 196 11.55 30.12 -2.06
N THR A 197 12.40 29.41 -1.31
CA THR A 197 13.72 29.91 -0.88
C THR A 197 14.64 30.15 -2.08
N THR A 198 14.72 29.19 -3.00
CA THR A 198 15.49 29.34 -4.24
C THR A 198 15.01 30.52 -5.06
N ASN A 199 13.69 30.67 -5.25
CA ASN A 199 13.12 31.78 -6.00
C ASN A 199 13.43 33.14 -5.36
N SER A 200 13.37 33.22 -4.02
CA SER A 200 13.73 34.44 -3.29
C SER A 200 15.21 34.79 -3.46
N ASN A 201 16.10 33.80 -3.37
CA ASN A 201 17.53 34.01 -3.59
C ASN A 201 17.83 34.48 -5.02
N VAL A 202 17.16 33.90 -6.03
CA VAL A 202 17.29 34.33 -7.43
C VAL A 202 16.81 35.78 -7.60
N ALA A 203 15.68 36.15 -7.00
CA ALA A 203 15.18 37.53 -7.04
C ALA A 203 16.14 38.53 -6.35
N SER A 204 16.68 38.17 -5.19
CA SER A 204 17.67 38.99 -4.47
C SER A 204 18.98 39.14 -5.25
N LEU A 205 19.46 38.06 -5.87
CA LEU A 205 20.65 38.10 -6.70
C LEU A 205 20.41 38.97 -7.94
N SER A 206 19.29 38.79 -8.63
CA SER A 206 18.89 39.61 -9.78
C SER A 206 18.84 41.09 -9.42
N THR A 207 18.26 41.42 -8.25
CA THR A 207 18.20 42.81 -7.76
C THR A 207 19.60 43.35 -7.48
N SER A 208 20.44 42.59 -6.76
CA SER A 208 21.81 42.97 -6.43
C SER A 208 22.69 43.16 -7.68
N THR A 209 22.56 42.29 -8.67
CA THR A 209 23.28 42.42 -9.94
C THR A 209 22.79 43.64 -10.72
N SER A 210 21.47 43.89 -10.76
CA SER A 210 20.91 45.06 -11.44
C SER A 210 21.37 46.37 -10.78
N THR A 211 21.38 46.46 -9.45
CA THR A 211 21.84 47.65 -8.73
C THR A 211 23.35 47.84 -8.89
N GLY A 212 24.13 46.75 -8.82
CA GLY A 212 25.57 46.77 -9.09
C GLY A 212 25.89 47.27 -10.51
N LEU A 213 25.19 46.77 -11.53
CA LEU A 213 25.36 47.21 -12.91
C LEU A 213 24.93 48.67 -13.13
N SER A 214 23.83 49.10 -12.52
CA SER A 214 23.38 50.49 -12.57
C SER A 214 24.41 51.44 -11.94
N THR A 215 24.98 51.04 -10.80
CA THR A 215 26.03 51.80 -10.11
C THR A 215 27.29 51.89 -10.97
N ALA A 216 27.73 50.77 -11.55
CA ALA A 216 28.87 50.76 -12.46
C ALA A 216 28.63 51.63 -13.71
N THR A 217 27.45 51.54 -14.31
CA THR A 217 27.05 52.36 -15.48
C THR A 217 27.05 53.85 -15.15
N SER A 218 26.54 54.21 -13.97
CA SER A 218 26.55 55.60 -13.47
C SER A 218 27.98 56.09 -13.26
N GLY A 219 28.84 55.28 -12.65
CA GLY A 219 30.27 55.58 -12.48
C GLY A 219 31.01 55.80 -13.80
N ILE A 220 30.76 54.94 -14.80
CA ILE A 220 31.30 55.09 -16.17
C ILE A 220 30.82 56.41 -16.80
N THR A 221 29.54 56.76 -16.65
CA THR A 221 28.96 58.00 -17.19
C THR A 221 29.54 59.26 -16.52
N SER A 222 29.74 59.22 -15.20
CA SER A 222 30.40 60.31 -14.49
C SER A 222 31.85 60.47 -14.95
N LEU A 223 32.58 59.36 -15.11
CA LEU A 223 33.96 59.38 -15.59
C LEU A 223 34.05 59.89 -17.04
N SER A 224 33.14 59.49 -17.92
CA SER A 224 33.10 59.98 -19.31
C SER A 224 32.83 61.49 -19.37
N THR A 225 31.96 61.98 -18.50
CA THR A 225 31.66 63.42 -18.38
C THR A 225 32.88 64.21 -17.87
N ALA A 226 33.55 63.69 -16.83
CA ALA A 226 34.76 64.28 -16.29
C ALA A 226 35.89 64.33 -17.34
N LEU A 227 36.09 63.23 -18.07
CA LEU A 227 37.10 63.16 -19.13
C LEU A 227 36.80 64.12 -20.29
N SER A 228 35.53 64.24 -20.69
CA SER A 228 35.10 65.20 -21.72
C SER A 228 35.37 66.65 -21.30
N THR A 229 35.13 66.97 -20.02
CA THR A 229 35.38 68.29 -19.44
C THR A 229 36.88 68.59 -19.36
N ALA A 230 37.70 67.59 -19.00
CA ALA A 230 39.15 67.72 -19.04
C ALA A 230 39.68 67.95 -20.47
N GLY A 231 39.11 67.26 -21.46
CA GLY A 231 39.42 67.45 -22.87
C GLY A 231 39.17 68.88 -23.34
N SER A 232 37.98 69.43 -23.07
CA SER A 232 37.65 70.81 -23.44
C SER A 232 38.51 71.86 -22.70
N GLY A 233 38.89 71.57 -21.45
CA GLY A 233 39.85 72.37 -20.70
C GLY A 233 41.24 72.39 -21.35
N LEU A 234 41.70 71.24 -21.84
CA LEU A 234 42.98 71.12 -22.56
C LEU A 234 42.93 71.87 -23.91
N ASP A 235 41.82 71.78 -24.65
CA ASP A 235 41.62 72.53 -25.90
C ASP A 235 41.62 74.04 -25.66
N SER A 236 40.99 74.48 -24.57
CA SER A 236 40.98 75.90 -24.16
C SER A 236 42.38 76.38 -23.77
N LEU A 237 43.16 75.54 -23.07
CA LEU A 237 44.55 75.86 -22.74
C LEU A 237 45.43 75.91 -23.99
N SER A 238 45.24 74.97 -24.92
CA SER A 238 45.93 74.92 -26.21
C SER A 238 45.70 76.20 -27.03
N THR A 239 44.44 76.61 -27.16
CA THR A 239 44.06 77.85 -27.85
C THR A 239 44.59 79.10 -27.13
N GLY A 240 44.51 79.14 -25.80
CA GLY A 240 45.08 80.24 -24.99
C GLY A 240 46.59 80.36 -25.13
N LEU A 241 47.31 79.23 -25.13
CA LEU A 241 48.76 79.20 -25.35
C LEU A 241 49.13 79.62 -26.77
N SER A 242 48.40 79.14 -27.78
CA SER A 242 48.57 79.59 -29.17
C SER A 242 48.38 81.10 -29.29
N THR A 243 47.34 81.65 -28.65
CA THR A 243 47.06 83.09 -28.64
C THR A 243 48.21 83.87 -27.98
N THR A 244 48.68 83.40 -26.83
CA THR A 244 49.83 83.99 -26.11
C THR A 244 51.10 83.96 -26.96
N ASN A 245 51.37 82.84 -27.63
CA ASN A 245 52.51 82.70 -28.51
C ASN A 245 52.43 83.68 -29.69
N SER A 246 51.25 83.88 -30.28
CA SER A 246 51.02 84.86 -31.34
C SER A 246 51.20 86.32 -30.87
N THR A 247 50.73 86.67 -29.67
CA THR A 247 50.95 88.02 -29.10
C THR A 247 52.41 88.26 -28.76
N VAL A 248 53.11 87.29 -28.18
CA VAL A 248 54.56 87.38 -27.93
C VAL A 248 55.33 87.57 -29.24
N ALA A 249 55.04 86.77 -30.27
CA ALA A 249 55.67 86.92 -31.58
C ALA A 249 55.41 88.31 -32.21
N SER A 250 54.18 88.82 -32.07
CA SER A 250 53.79 90.16 -32.55
C SER A 250 54.53 91.27 -31.79
N LEU A 251 54.68 91.14 -30.46
CA LEU A 251 55.42 92.08 -29.63
C LEU A 251 56.93 92.04 -29.94
N SER A 252 57.51 90.85 -30.11
CA SER A 252 58.91 90.70 -30.53
C SER A 252 59.17 91.39 -31.86
N THR A 253 58.27 91.20 -32.84
CA THR A 253 58.36 91.87 -34.15
C THR A 253 58.19 93.39 -34.04
N SER A 254 57.25 93.86 -33.21
CA SER A 254 57.02 95.30 -32.97
C SER A 254 58.21 95.96 -32.27
N THR A 255 58.83 95.25 -31.31
CA THR A 255 59.99 95.75 -30.58
C THR A 255 61.24 95.75 -31.47
N SER A 256 61.44 94.70 -32.29
CA SER A 256 62.57 94.64 -33.24
C SER A 256 62.47 95.72 -34.31
N THR A 257 61.26 95.95 -34.85
CA THR A 257 61.01 97.04 -35.80
C THR A 257 61.17 98.41 -35.15
N GLY A 258 60.60 98.62 -33.96
CA GLY A 258 60.76 99.86 -33.19
C GLY A 258 62.21 100.19 -32.81
N LEU A 259 63.00 99.18 -32.44
CA LEU A 259 64.43 99.37 -32.18
C LEU A 259 65.18 99.68 -33.49
N SER A 260 64.87 98.95 -34.57
CA SER A 260 65.48 99.21 -35.89
C SER A 260 65.20 100.64 -36.38
N THR A 261 63.98 101.16 -36.21
CA THR A 261 63.64 102.54 -36.56
C THR A 261 64.33 103.56 -35.66
N ALA A 262 64.43 103.30 -34.35
CA ALA A 262 65.16 104.15 -33.42
C ALA A 262 66.66 104.18 -33.74
N THR A 263 67.29 103.02 -33.95
CA THR A 263 68.70 102.92 -34.38
C THR A 263 68.94 103.64 -35.70
N SER A 264 68.02 103.51 -36.67
CA SER A 264 68.10 104.23 -37.95
C SER A 264 67.99 105.74 -37.78
N SER A 265 67.11 106.21 -36.88
CA SER A 265 66.93 107.63 -36.56
C SER A 265 68.15 108.21 -35.84
N ILE A 266 68.73 107.48 -34.88
CA ILE A 266 69.99 107.84 -34.21
C ILE A 266 71.13 107.88 -35.22
N GLY A 267 71.23 106.88 -36.10
CA GLY A 267 72.20 106.87 -37.19
C GLY A 267 72.08 108.13 -38.06
N SER A 268 70.85 108.46 -38.48
CA SER A 268 70.56 109.67 -39.26
C SER A 268 70.92 110.96 -38.52
N LEU A 269 70.66 111.03 -37.21
CA LEU A 269 71.02 112.18 -36.38
C LEU A 269 72.55 112.29 -36.23
N SER A 270 73.24 111.18 -35.98
CA SER A 270 74.71 111.15 -35.88
C SER A 270 75.40 111.63 -37.17
N THR A 271 74.85 111.27 -38.33
CA THR A 271 75.33 111.79 -39.61
C THR A 271 75.05 113.29 -39.75
N SER A 272 73.91 113.78 -39.27
CA SER A 272 73.57 115.21 -39.34
C SER A 272 74.47 116.08 -38.46
N THR A 273 74.91 115.59 -37.30
CA THR A 273 75.78 116.33 -36.37
C THR A 273 77.27 116.24 -36.71
N SER A 274 77.72 115.24 -37.49
CA SER A 274 79.14 115.13 -37.88
C SER A 274 79.50 115.97 -39.10
N THR A 275 78.51 116.48 -39.84
CA THR A 275 78.68 117.36 -41.01
C THR A 275 78.41 118.83 -40.72
N GLY A 276 78.15 119.20 -39.47
CA GLY A 276 77.92 120.58 -39.00
C GLY A 276 79.16 121.21 -38.37
#